data_AF-A0A8T1YQ24-F1
#
_entry.id   AF-A0A8T1YQ24-F1
#
_cell.length_a   1.000
_cell.length_b   1.000
_cell.length_c   1.000
_cell.angle_alpha   90.00
_cell.angle_beta   90.00
_cell.angle_gamma   90.00
#
_symmetry.space_group_name_H-M   'P 1'
#
loop_
_entity.id
_entity.type
_entity.pdbx_description
1 polymer ?
#
loop_
_entity_poly.entity_id
_entity_poly.type
_entity_poly.pdbx_seq_one_letter_code
_entity_poly.pdbx_strand_id
1 'polypeptide(L)'
;MTNTNVAATKPTSTIEDESSSLLRAWCMNKNLQYNFAMNIFMIIINIEAILYMINHEIHVTDNYSLFLTLSAIIIYLPCGLGSCILWVSAITDVSLCGDAYLFGRISHNMGFIFFLELLYCISPYLALLVGLHLGLPCWLWYITSMIGPSLWEGMQDLRNWWKFVNKPQSVGTVQRGYSTKKVY
;
A
#
# COMPACT_ATOMS: atom_id res chain seq x y z
N MET A 1 9.66 -59.78 27.97
CA MET A 1 10.40 -59.07 26.92
C MET A 1 9.52 -57.96 26.39
N THR A 2 9.94 -56.72 26.63
CA THR A 2 9.32 -55.48 26.18
C THR A 2 9.58 -55.29 24.69
N ASN A 3 8.54 -55.08 23.87
CA ASN A 3 8.71 -54.52 22.53
C ASN A 3 7.83 -53.28 22.37
N THR A 4 8.56 -52.17 22.26
CA THR A 4 8.14 -50.79 22.13
C THR A 4 7.88 -50.42 20.67
N ASN A 5 7.07 -49.38 20.46
CA ASN A 5 6.96 -48.52 19.27
C ASN A 5 6.17 -49.13 18.10
N VAL A 6 5.24 -48.42 17.46
CA VAL A 6 5.45 -47.11 16.84
C VAL A 6 4.18 -46.26 16.97
N ALA A 7 4.32 -45.09 17.61
CA ALA A 7 3.35 -44.02 17.52
C ALA A 7 3.30 -43.54 16.06
N ALA A 8 2.11 -43.58 15.46
CA ALA A 8 1.86 -43.01 14.15
C ALA A 8 2.20 -41.51 14.18
N THR A 9 3.36 -41.14 13.63
CA THR A 9 3.66 -39.75 13.28
C THR A 9 2.67 -39.32 12.21
N LYS A 10 1.60 -38.65 12.67
CA LYS A 10 0.68 -37.87 11.85
C LYS A 10 1.52 -36.97 10.92
N PRO A 11 1.23 -36.90 9.61
CA PRO A 11 1.85 -35.88 8.79
C PRO A 11 1.33 -34.55 9.33
N THR A 12 2.21 -33.78 9.96
CA THR A 12 2.01 -32.35 10.15
C THR A 12 1.90 -31.80 8.74
N SER A 13 0.67 -31.61 8.27
CA SER A 13 0.40 -30.81 7.08
C SER A 13 1.04 -29.47 7.34
N THR A 14 2.17 -29.21 6.70
CA THR A 14 2.82 -27.92 6.66
C THR A 14 1.89 -27.00 5.89
N ILE A 15 0.85 -26.52 6.58
CA ILE A 15 0.24 -25.23 6.29
C ILE A 15 1.33 -24.26 6.71
N GLU A 16 2.35 -24.10 5.86
CA GLU A 16 3.17 -22.91 5.94
C GLU A 16 2.18 -21.79 5.67
N ASP A 17 1.81 -21.12 6.76
CA ASP A 17 0.63 -20.26 6.88
C ASP A 17 0.56 -19.35 5.65
N GLU A 18 -0.44 -19.54 4.78
CA GLU A 18 -0.58 -18.75 3.55
C GLU A 18 -0.53 -17.26 3.89
N SER A 19 -1.06 -16.87 5.06
CA SER A 19 -0.97 -15.52 5.60
C SER A 19 0.47 -15.03 5.83
N SER A 20 1.38 -15.90 6.29
CA SER A 20 2.81 -15.62 6.46
C SER A 20 3.51 -15.41 5.12
N SER A 21 3.16 -16.20 4.10
CA SER A 21 3.70 -16.02 2.74
C SER A 21 3.24 -14.71 2.10
N LEU A 22 1.97 -14.30 2.35
CA LEU A 22 1.36 -13.08 1.85
C LEU A 22 1.94 -11.83 2.53
N LEU A 23 2.09 -11.86 3.86
CA LEU A 23 2.75 -10.80 4.62
C LEU A 23 4.22 -10.65 4.22
N ARG A 24 4.92 -11.77 3.98
CA ARG A 24 6.30 -11.75 3.51
C ARG A 24 6.40 -11.12 2.12
N ALA A 25 5.51 -11.48 1.20
CA ALA A 25 5.43 -10.85 -0.12
C ALA A 25 5.19 -9.34 0.01
N TRP A 26 4.19 -8.94 0.81
CA TRP A 26 3.91 -7.54 1.11
C TRP A 26 5.16 -6.81 1.62
N CYS A 27 5.91 -7.43 2.55
CA CYS A 27 7.14 -6.89 3.10
C CYS A 27 8.32 -6.78 2.10
N MET A 28 8.30 -7.51 0.99
CA MET A 28 9.35 -7.46 -0.03
C MET A 28 9.05 -6.45 -1.15
N ASN A 29 7.81 -5.97 -1.27
CA ASN A 29 7.43 -5.04 -2.31
C ASN A 29 7.64 -3.58 -1.86
N LYS A 30 8.76 -2.99 -2.28
CA LYS A 30 9.12 -1.61 -1.93
C LYS A 30 8.13 -0.57 -2.47
N ASN A 31 7.54 -0.80 -3.64
CA ASN A 31 6.58 0.13 -4.25
C ASN A 31 5.26 0.14 -3.47
N LEU A 32 4.83 -1.02 -3.00
CA LEU A 32 3.67 -1.18 -2.15
C LEU A 32 3.85 -0.46 -0.81
N GLN A 33 4.95 -0.74 -0.12
CA GLN A 33 5.31 -0.09 1.14
C GLN A 33 5.37 1.43 0.98
N TYR A 34 5.96 1.90 -0.12
CA TYR A 34 6.01 3.31 -0.44
C TYR A 34 4.61 3.91 -0.57
N ASN A 35 3.71 3.32 -1.36
CA ASN A 35 2.36 3.87 -1.54
C ASN A 35 1.56 3.87 -0.22
N PHE A 36 1.66 2.80 0.57
CA PHE A 36 1.00 2.71 1.87
C PHE A 36 1.55 3.73 2.87
N ALA A 37 2.88 3.80 3.01
CA ALA A 37 3.54 4.72 3.93
C ALA A 37 3.32 6.18 3.53
N MET A 38 3.35 6.49 2.22
CA MET A 38 3.12 7.84 1.73
C MET A 38 1.70 8.30 2.04
N ASN A 39 0.68 7.44 1.89
CA ASN A 39 -0.68 7.79 2.29
C ASN A 39 -0.80 8.10 3.79
N ILE A 40 -0.15 7.31 4.65
CA ILE A 40 -0.11 7.59 6.09
C ILE A 40 0.59 8.92 6.37
N PHE A 41 1.76 9.13 5.78
CA PHE A 41 2.52 10.36 5.96
C PHE A 41 1.70 11.59 5.55
N MET A 42 1.02 11.52 4.41
CA MET A 42 0.15 12.58 3.92
C MET A 42 -1.01 12.87 4.87
N ILE A 43 -1.62 11.85 5.47
CA ILE A 43 -2.67 12.06 6.48
C ILE A 43 -2.10 12.81 7.69
N ILE A 44 -0.94 12.38 8.19
CA ILE A 44 -0.29 12.98 9.36
C ILE A 44 0.03 14.46 9.10
N ILE A 45 0.72 14.79 8.00
CA ILE A 45 1.13 16.17 7.74
C ILE A 45 -0.07 17.11 7.53
N ASN A 46 -1.18 16.60 6.97
CA ASN A 46 -2.40 17.38 6.81
C ASN A 46 -3.06 17.66 8.18
N ILE A 47 -3.11 16.66 9.07
CA ILE A 47 -3.60 16.84 10.44
C ILE A 47 -2.74 17.86 11.18
N GLU A 48 -1.41 17.74 11.12
CA GLU A 48 -0.48 18.67 11.76
C GLU A 48 -0.63 20.10 11.24
N ALA A 49 -0.79 20.29 9.92
CA ALA A 49 -1.01 21.62 9.35
C ALA A 49 -2.33 22.26 9.82
N ILE A 50 -3.41 21.47 9.92
CA ILE A 50 -4.68 21.93 10.48
C ILE A 50 -4.51 22.32 11.96
N LEU A 51 -3.87 21.47 12.76
CA LEU A 51 -3.61 21.76 14.18
C LEU A 51 -2.75 23.00 14.36
N TYR A 52 -1.73 23.20 13.51
CA TYR A 52 -0.90 24.38 13.52
C TYR A 52 -1.72 25.65 13.28
N MET A 53 -2.59 25.66 12.27
CA MET A 53 -3.47 26.79 11.97
C MET A 53 -4.40 27.14 13.14
N ILE A 54 -4.99 26.11 13.77
CA ILE A 54 -5.86 26.28 14.95
C ILE A 54 -5.07 26.91 16.11
N ASN A 55 -3.88 26.37 16.40
CA ASN A 55 -3.06 26.83 17.53
C ASN A 55 -2.51 28.25 17.36
N HIS A 56 -2.31 28.70 16.13
CA HIS A 56 -1.79 30.03 15.82
C HIS A 56 -2.88 31.03 15.39
N GLU A 57 -4.15 30.67 15.56
CA GLU A 57 -5.31 31.51 15.24
C GLU A 57 -5.25 32.12 13.83
N ILE A 58 -4.80 31.33 12.85
CA ILE A 58 -4.67 31.81 11.47
C ILE A 58 -6.07 32.02 10.89
N HIS A 59 -6.46 33.28 10.77
CA HIS A 59 -7.78 33.67 10.28
C HIS A 59 -7.92 33.39 8.78
N VAL A 60 -8.62 32.31 8.48
CA VAL A 60 -9.15 32.00 7.15
C VAL A 60 -10.59 32.49 7.10
N THR A 61 -11.05 32.98 5.95
CA THR A 61 -12.45 33.41 5.80
C THR A 61 -13.41 32.25 6.11
N ASP A 62 -14.48 32.52 6.87
CA ASP A 62 -15.38 31.48 7.42
C ASP A 62 -15.93 30.52 6.35
N ASN A 63 -16.31 31.06 5.19
CA ASN A 63 -16.81 30.26 4.07
C ASN A 63 -15.74 29.31 3.51
N TYR A 64 -14.48 29.76 3.47
CA TYR A 64 -13.38 28.96 2.95
C TYR A 64 -12.94 27.88 3.94
N SER A 65 -12.88 28.23 5.23
CA SER A 65 -12.60 27.29 6.32
C SER A 65 -13.63 26.15 6.37
N LEU A 66 -14.92 26.48 6.24
CA LEU A 66 -15.99 25.49 6.18
C LEU A 66 -15.85 24.56 4.97
N PHE A 67 -15.59 25.12 3.78
CA PHE A 67 -15.38 24.34 2.56
C PHE A 67 -14.18 23.38 2.68
N LEU A 68 -13.05 23.87 3.18
CA LEU A 68 -11.83 23.08 3.38
C LEU A 68 -12.06 21.95 4.39
N THR A 69 -12.76 22.25 5.50
CA THR A 69 -13.07 21.26 6.53
C THR A 69 -14.02 20.18 6.02
N LEU A 70 -15.11 20.56 5.33
CA LEU A 70 -16.07 19.62 4.78
C LEU A 70 -15.44 18.72 3.71
N SER A 71 -14.63 19.29 2.83
CA SER A 71 -13.94 18.52 1.80
C SER A 71 -12.90 17.57 2.41
N ALA A 72 -12.21 17.97 3.49
CA ALA A 72 -11.30 17.09 4.22
C ALA A 72 -12.03 15.89 4.86
N ILE A 73 -13.18 16.12 5.51
CA ILE A 73 -13.93 15.08 6.24
C ILE A 73 -14.71 14.17 5.30
N ILE A 74 -15.35 14.72 4.26
CA ILE A 74 -16.28 13.97 3.39
C ILE A 74 -15.53 13.27 2.26
N ILE A 75 -14.44 13.84 1.77
CA ILE A 75 -13.75 13.35 0.57
C ILE A 75 -12.39 12.77 0.93
N TYR A 76 -11.51 13.58 1.53
CA TYR A 76 -10.13 13.16 1.74
C TYR A 76 -10.00 12.01 2.74
N LEU A 77 -10.57 12.16 3.93
CA LEU A 77 -10.44 11.17 5.00
C LEU A 77 -11.04 9.81 4.60
N PRO A 78 -12.24 9.72 4.00
CA PRO A 78 -12.79 8.44 3.55
C PRO A 78 -11.97 7.80 2.44
N CYS A 79 -11.44 8.59 1.49
CA CYS A 79 -10.57 8.05 0.44
C CYS A 79 -9.23 7.55 1.00
N GLY A 80 -8.62 8.26 1.95
CA GLY A 80 -7.38 7.85 2.61
C GLY A 80 -7.56 6.58 3.43
N LEU A 81 -8.58 6.55 4.31
CA LEU A 81 -8.90 5.37 5.12
C LEU A 81 -9.31 4.18 4.23
N GLY A 82 -10.14 4.43 3.21
CA GLY A 82 -10.53 3.42 2.23
C GLY A 82 -9.32 2.82 1.51
N SER A 83 -8.34 3.63 1.12
CA SER A 83 -7.08 3.13 0.56
C SER A 83 -6.31 2.25 1.54
N CYS A 84 -6.16 2.67 2.80
CA CYS A 84 -5.49 1.86 3.82
C CYS A 84 -6.19 0.52 4.03
N ILE A 85 -7.51 0.52 4.12
CA ILE A 85 -8.33 -0.70 4.24
C ILE A 85 -8.11 -1.60 3.02
N LEU A 86 -8.19 -1.06 1.80
CA LEU A 86 -7.99 -1.83 0.58
C LEU A 86 -6.58 -2.42 0.50
N TRP A 87 -5.55 -1.70 0.96
CA TRP A 87 -4.18 -2.23 1.02
C TRP A 87 -4.03 -3.37 2.01
N VAL A 88 -4.69 -3.29 3.17
CA VAL A 88 -4.70 -4.38 4.16
C VAL A 88 -5.48 -5.58 3.60
N SER A 89 -6.66 -5.35 2.99
CA SER A 89 -7.46 -6.41 2.37
C SER A 89 -6.75 -7.06 1.18
N ALA A 90 -5.92 -6.31 0.45
CA ALA A 90 -5.10 -6.83 -0.65
C ALA A 90 -4.03 -7.82 -0.20
N ILE A 91 -3.67 -7.86 1.10
CA ILE A 91 -2.81 -8.91 1.66
C ILE A 91 -3.51 -10.26 1.52
N THR A 92 -4.80 -10.33 1.82
CA THR A 92 -5.59 -11.57 1.77
C THR A 92 -6.21 -11.85 0.41
N ASP A 93 -6.61 -10.80 -0.34
CA ASP A 93 -7.25 -10.93 -1.64
C ASP A 93 -6.55 -10.04 -2.69
N VAL A 94 -5.73 -10.68 -3.52
CA VAL A 94 -5.01 -10.03 -4.63
C VAL A 94 -5.92 -9.32 -5.63
N SER A 95 -7.20 -9.70 -5.72
CA SER A 95 -8.13 -9.10 -6.67
C SER A 95 -8.32 -7.60 -6.41
N LEU A 96 -8.26 -7.21 -5.13
CA LEU A 96 -8.42 -5.84 -4.62
C LEU A 96 -7.18 -4.96 -4.81
N CYS A 97 -6.05 -5.52 -5.21
CA CYS A 97 -4.79 -4.77 -5.37
C CYS A 97 -4.92 -3.63 -6.40
N GLY A 98 -5.72 -3.84 -7.46
CA GLY A 98 -5.99 -2.79 -8.44
C GLY A 98 -6.77 -1.61 -7.83
N ASP A 99 -7.82 -1.90 -7.07
CA ASP A 99 -8.62 -0.88 -6.40
C ASP A 99 -7.81 -0.18 -5.30
N ALA A 100 -7.02 -0.93 -4.53
CA ALA A 100 -6.11 -0.39 -3.52
C ALA A 100 -5.10 0.59 -4.12
N TYR A 101 -4.54 0.24 -5.28
CA TYR A 101 -3.65 1.12 -6.02
C TYR A 101 -4.39 2.37 -6.50
N LEU A 102 -5.53 2.25 -7.17
CA LEU A 102 -6.30 3.38 -7.67
C LEU A 102 -6.73 4.36 -6.56
N PHE A 103 -7.34 3.84 -5.50
CA PHE A 103 -7.74 4.64 -4.34
C PHE A 103 -6.52 5.23 -3.61
N GLY A 104 -5.41 4.49 -3.55
CA GLY A 104 -4.17 5.00 -2.99
C GLY A 104 -3.60 6.18 -3.76
N ARG A 105 -3.69 6.16 -5.09
CA ARG A 105 -3.29 7.30 -5.94
C ARG A 105 -4.24 8.48 -5.74
N ILE A 106 -5.55 8.26 -5.81
CA ILE A 106 -6.54 9.32 -5.64
C ILE A 106 -6.38 10.02 -4.27
N SER A 107 -6.27 9.25 -3.19
CA SER A 107 -6.09 9.79 -1.83
C SER A 107 -4.78 10.56 -1.67
N HIS A 108 -3.67 10.07 -2.23
CA HIS A 108 -2.39 10.79 -2.20
C HIS A 108 -2.51 12.18 -2.86
N ASN A 109 -3.21 12.28 -3.99
CA ASN A 109 -3.32 13.55 -4.73
C ASN A 109 -4.18 14.56 -4.02
N MET A 110 -5.33 14.10 -3.54
CA MET A 110 -6.19 14.95 -2.74
C MET A 110 -5.42 15.41 -1.50
N GLY A 111 -4.73 14.51 -0.80
CA GLY A 111 -3.91 14.87 0.36
C GLY A 111 -2.82 15.89 0.04
N PHE A 112 -2.22 15.83 -1.14
CA PHE A 112 -1.19 16.79 -1.55
C PHE A 112 -1.80 18.16 -1.89
N ILE A 113 -2.94 18.19 -2.56
CA ILE A 113 -3.69 19.42 -2.83
C ILE A 113 -4.11 20.07 -1.51
N PHE A 114 -4.70 19.31 -0.58
CA PHE A 114 -5.04 19.79 0.75
C PHE A 114 -3.83 20.33 1.50
N PHE A 115 -2.69 19.64 1.41
CA PHE A 115 -1.47 20.09 2.07
C PHE A 115 -1.00 21.44 1.52
N LEU A 116 -0.97 21.62 0.19
CA LEU A 116 -0.63 22.92 -0.41
C LEU A 116 -1.62 24.02 -0.02
N GLU A 117 -2.90 23.69 0.06
CA GLU A 117 -3.94 24.62 0.44
C GLU A 117 -3.81 25.08 1.90
N LEU A 118 -3.53 24.14 2.81
CA LEU A 118 -3.24 24.42 4.21
C LEU A 118 -1.96 25.26 4.35
N LEU A 119 -0.91 24.91 3.59
CA LEU A 119 0.30 25.73 3.53
C LEU A 119 0.01 27.14 3.01
N TYR A 120 -0.91 27.29 2.04
CA TYR A 120 -1.26 28.59 1.49
C TYR A 120 -1.96 29.45 2.53
N CYS A 121 -2.88 28.85 3.30
CA CYS A 121 -3.52 29.49 4.44
C CYS A 121 -2.49 29.93 5.51
N ILE A 122 -1.47 29.10 5.77
CA ILE A 122 -0.40 29.43 6.72
C ILE A 122 0.50 30.55 6.18
N SER A 123 0.97 30.41 4.95
CA SER A 123 1.86 31.35 4.29
C SER A 123 1.88 31.10 2.77
N PRO A 124 1.44 32.07 1.95
CA PRO A 124 1.50 31.97 0.50
C PRO A 124 2.92 31.70 -0.02
N TYR A 125 3.95 32.26 0.63
CA TYR A 125 5.34 32.04 0.26
C TYR A 125 5.78 30.58 0.52
N LEU A 126 5.35 30.01 1.64
CA LEU A 126 5.65 28.62 1.98
C LEU A 126 4.97 27.64 1.02
N ALA A 127 3.70 27.89 0.68
CA ALA A 127 2.97 27.09 -0.31
C ALA A 127 3.63 27.15 -1.69
N LEU A 128 4.09 28.32 -2.11
CA LEU A 128 4.73 28.52 -3.40
C LEU A 128 6.13 27.89 -3.41
N LEU A 129 6.90 28.00 -2.33
CA LEU A 129 8.20 27.35 -2.18
C LEU A 129 8.06 25.83 -2.23
N VAL A 130 7.19 25.26 -1.40
CA VAL A 130 6.95 23.81 -1.32
C VAL A 130 6.32 23.29 -2.60
N GLY A 131 5.31 23.98 -3.13
CA GLY A 131 4.64 23.62 -4.38
C GLY A 131 5.58 23.65 -5.58
N LEU A 132 6.48 24.63 -5.68
CA LEU A 132 7.41 24.75 -6.80
C LEU A 132 8.61 23.80 -6.68
N HIS A 133 9.19 23.65 -5.49
CA HIS A 133 10.44 22.91 -5.30
C HIS A 133 10.23 21.42 -5.03
N LEU A 134 9.12 21.06 -4.37
CA LEU A 134 8.79 19.67 -4.03
C LEU A 134 7.58 19.19 -4.83
N GLY A 135 6.55 20.03 -4.92
CA GLY A 135 5.30 19.70 -5.61
C GLY A 135 5.48 19.49 -7.10
N LEU A 136 6.10 20.43 -7.81
CA LEU A 136 6.19 20.43 -9.26
C LEU A 136 7.02 19.25 -9.81
N PRO A 137 8.21 18.92 -9.27
CA PRO A 137 8.95 17.74 -9.71
C PRO A 137 8.19 16.43 -9.40
N CYS A 138 7.57 16.35 -8.23
CA CYS A 138 6.72 15.22 -7.87
C CYS A 138 5.50 15.12 -8.79
N TRP A 139 4.86 16.23 -9.15
CA TRP A 139 3.70 16.29 -10.05
C TRP A 139 4.06 15.92 -11.49
N LEU A 140 5.23 16.33 -11.99
CA LEU A 140 5.70 15.96 -13.32
C LEU A 140 6.01 14.46 -13.42
N TRP A 141 6.68 13.90 -12.41
CA TRP A 141 6.85 12.45 -12.28
C TRP A 141 5.50 11.71 -12.09
N TYR A 142 4.55 12.39 -11.45
CA TYR A 142 3.24 11.86 -11.17
C TYR A 142 2.35 11.78 -12.42
N ILE A 143 2.32 12.83 -13.25
CA ILE A 143 1.59 12.86 -14.52
C ILE A 143 2.06 11.75 -15.45
N THR A 144 3.37 11.53 -15.55
CA THR A 144 3.93 10.44 -16.38
C THR A 144 3.55 9.05 -15.85
N SER A 145 3.39 8.90 -14.54
CA SER A 145 2.88 7.65 -13.93
C SER A 145 1.35 7.47 -14.01
N MET A 146 0.58 8.50 -14.38
CA MET A 146 -0.90 8.45 -14.50
C MET A 146 -1.42 8.38 -15.93
N ILE A 147 -0.79 9.09 -16.87
CA ILE A 147 -1.32 9.28 -18.24
C ILE A 147 -0.87 8.16 -19.19
N GLY A 148 0.17 7.41 -18.85
CA GLY A 148 0.68 6.34 -19.71
C GLY A 148 -0.08 5.00 -19.59
N PRO A 149 0.13 4.08 -20.55
CA PRO A 149 -0.21 2.65 -20.37
C PRO A 149 0.42 2.06 -19.09
N SER A 150 1.39 2.75 -18.49
CA SER A 150 2.04 2.50 -17.20
C SER A 150 1.11 2.29 -16.02
N LEU A 151 -0.10 2.87 -16.00
CA LEU A 151 -1.02 2.67 -14.88
C LEU A 151 -1.68 1.29 -14.95
N TRP A 152 -2.11 0.90 -16.15
CA TRP A 152 -2.68 -0.42 -16.41
C TRP A 152 -1.62 -1.52 -16.43
N GLU A 153 -0.49 -1.28 -17.10
CA GLU A 153 0.68 -2.17 -17.10
C GLU A 153 1.24 -2.32 -15.69
N GLY A 154 1.39 -1.22 -14.93
CA GLY A 154 1.84 -1.28 -13.55
C GLY A 154 0.88 -2.02 -12.62
N MET A 155 -0.44 -1.86 -12.79
CA MET A 155 -1.44 -2.64 -12.07
C MET A 155 -1.40 -4.13 -12.46
N GLN A 156 -1.19 -4.44 -13.74
CA GLN A 156 -1.06 -5.82 -14.21
C GLN A 156 0.23 -6.46 -13.71
N ASP A 157 1.36 -5.76 -13.76
CA ASP A 157 2.64 -6.22 -13.25
C ASP A 157 2.59 -6.45 -11.75
N LEU A 158 1.99 -5.53 -10.99
CA LEU A 158 1.80 -5.70 -9.55
C LEU A 158 0.93 -6.94 -9.26
N ARG A 159 -0.18 -7.11 -9.99
CA ARG A 159 -1.06 -8.28 -9.87
C ARG A 159 -0.34 -9.59 -10.27
N ASN A 160 0.41 -9.58 -11.35
CA ASN A 160 1.12 -10.76 -11.87
C ASN A 160 2.27 -11.16 -10.95
N TRP A 161 3.02 -10.18 -10.45
CA TRP A 161 4.03 -10.39 -9.42
C TRP A 161 3.42 -10.98 -8.16
N TRP A 162 2.29 -10.44 -7.69
CA TRP A 162 1.58 -10.95 -6.51
C TRP A 162 1.12 -12.40 -6.70
N LYS A 163 0.52 -12.70 -7.86
CA LYS A 163 0.16 -14.09 -8.24
C LYS A 163 1.37 -15.02 -8.30
N PHE A 164 2.52 -14.53 -8.77
CA PHE A 164 3.75 -15.32 -8.88
C PHE A 164 4.32 -15.67 -7.50
N VAL A 165 4.44 -14.68 -6.60
CA VAL A 165 4.99 -14.89 -5.26
C VAL A 165 4.06 -15.76 -4.41
N ASN A 166 2.74 -15.72 -4.67
CA ASN A 166 1.74 -16.52 -3.95
C ASN A 166 1.47 -17.89 -4.57
N LYS A 167 2.21 -18.31 -5.61
CA LYS A 167 2.08 -19.69 -6.08
C LYS A 167 2.54 -20.62 -4.96
N PRO A 168 1.74 -21.63 -4.54
CA PRO A 168 2.21 -22.62 -3.60
C PRO A 168 3.47 -23.27 -4.18
N GLN A 169 4.56 -23.26 -3.43
CA GLN A 169 5.78 -23.96 -3.85
C GLN A 169 5.39 -25.42 -4.04
N SER A 170 5.47 -25.91 -5.28
CA SER A 170 5.35 -27.34 -5.51
C SER A 170 6.48 -27.98 -4.74
N VAL A 171 6.16 -28.62 -3.62
CA VAL A 171 7.08 -29.51 -2.90
C VAL A 171 7.57 -30.47 -3.95
N GLY A 172 8.82 -30.29 -4.39
CA GLY A 172 9.41 -31.14 -5.40
C GLY A 172 9.31 -32.57 -4.90
N THR A 173 8.50 -33.39 -5.56
CA THR A 173 8.56 -34.83 -5.39
C THR A 173 9.97 -35.22 -5.80
N VAL A 174 10.85 -35.38 -4.81
CA VAL A 174 12.09 -36.12 -4.97
C VAL A 174 11.65 -37.53 -5.32
N GLN A 175 11.57 -37.82 -6.62
CA GLN A 175 11.54 -39.20 -7.10
C GLN A 175 12.85 -39.82 -6.63
N ARG A 176 12.79 -40.54 -5.50
CA ARG A 176 13.77 -41.58 -5.18
C ARG A 176 13.71 -42.57 -6.35
N GLY A 177 14.63 -42.43 -7.29
CA GLY A 177 14.87 -43.43 -8.30
C GLY A 177 15.22 -44.75 -7.60
N TYR A 178 14.31 -45.72 -7.66
CA TYR A 178 14.63 -47.09 -7.32
C TYR A 178 15.61 -47.62 -8.37
N SER A 179 16.89 -47.62 -8.04
CA SER A 179 17.90 -48.36 -8.79
C SER A 179 17.81 -49.83 -8.37
N THR A 180 17.16 -50.65 -9.18
CA THR A 180 17.24 -52.11 -9.08
C THR A 180 18.62 -52.57 -9.54
N LYS A 181 19.48 -52.94 -8.59
CA LYS A 181 20.70 -53.69 -8.88
C LYS A 181 20.32 -55.14 -9.21
N LYS A 182 20.47 -55.53 -10.48
CA LYS A 182 20.64 -56.95 -10.85
C LYS A 182 22.01 -57.39 -10.36
N VAL A 183 22.05 -58.43 -9.54
CA VAL A 183 23.26 -59.19 -9.26
C VAL A 183 23.15 -60.47 -10.10
N TYR A 184 24.15 -60.70 -10.95
CA TYR A 184 24.34 -61.94 -11.71
C TYR A 184 24.80 -63.06 -10.78
#